data_AF-A0A814BBU7-F1
#
_entry.id   AF-A0A814BBU7-F1
#
_cell.length_a   1.000
_cell.length_b   1.000
_cell.length_c   1.000
_cell.angle_alpha   90.00
_cell.angle_beta   90.00
_cell.angle_gamma   90.00
#
_symmetry.space_group_name_H-M   'P 1'
#
loop_
_entity.id
_entity.type
_entity.pdbx_description
1 polymer ?
#
loop_
_entity_poly.entity_id
_entity_poly.type
_entity_poly.pdbx_seq_one_letter_code
_entity_poly.pdbx_strand_id
1 'polypeptide(L)'
;MCSSSTSFCLFQRKNTNGLRTGRVLKSNSHLSSPNKLYYLTLQDDDNLVLYRGKNFISKNILWASNTVNEAQLSRPTQLRVQSDGNLVLYDSKNHVVWSTNTQGKGDGPYQLLVEDDGDVVLYDSTNEVMWSSNGHRIWYHSRLAPSRVNCYLVAKSNCLRAGHTLNSNSHLSSPNQLYHLKLQNDDNLVLYRSKIFPSENAQVIWSSNTWNEAPSTGPTQLKMQYDGNLVLYDSKGRPFWASNTYDHEHDEGSYKLLVEDDENVVVYNSIKKRSWMPGNCLGMDSVLKSNSYLSSPNQLYHLKLQNDDNLVLYRCKNFPSENAQVIWTSNTWKKAKLRPTRLVITEDGSMALCDAYHSFWSTNTQGKGQSPYQLLVEDDGNVVLYDSMDEVIWSTGTHH
;
A
#
# COMPACT_ATOMS: atom_id res chain seq x y z
N MET A 1 -54.74 -3.95 -35.51
CA MET A 1 -54.98 -3.43 -34.15
C MET A 1 -54.05 -4.14 -33.20
N CYS A 2 -53.08 -3.45 -32.60
CA CYS A 2 -52.41 -3.93 -31.39
C CYS A 2 -52.13 -2.70 -30.53
N SER A 3 -52.89 -2.60 -29.45
CA SER A 3 -52.70 -1.66 -28.35
C SER A 3 -51.62 -2.20 -27.40
N SER A 4 -50.68 -1.30 -27.08
CA SER A 4 -49.92 -1.17 -25.82
C SER A 4 -49.74 -2.39 -24.92
N SER A 5 -48.46 -2.73 -24.70
CA SER A 5 -47.98 -3.00 -23.35
C SER A 5 -46.60 -2.36 -23.18
N THR A 6 -46.54 -1.37 -22.29
CA THR A 6 -45.30 -0.77 -21.78
C THR A 6 -44.56 -1.75 -20.88
N SER A 7 -43.24 -1.84 -21.00
CA SER A 7 -42.37 -2.33 -19.94
C SER A 7 -41.15 -1.43 -19.84
N PHE A 8 -41.04 -0.75 -18.69
CA PHE A 8 -39.84 -0.10 -18.18
C PHE A 8 -39.00 -1.12 -17.41
N CYS A 9 -37.67 -1.13 -17.61
CA CYS A 9 -36.67 -1.54 -16.60
C CYS A 9 -35.27 -1.04 -17.06
N LEU A 10 -34.83 0.14 -16.61
CA LEU A 10 -33.91 0.43 -15.48
C LEU A 10 -32.41 0.17 -15.77
N PHE A 11 -31.67 1.28 -15.80
CA PHE A 11 -30.21 1.42 -15.98
C PHE A 11 -29.39 0.37 -15.20
N GLN A 12 -28.57 -0.43 -15.89
CA GLN A 12 -27.45 -1.14 -15.27
C GLN A 12 -26.23 -0.20 -15.17
N ARG A 13 -25.98 0.34 -13.97
CA ARG A 13 -24.68 0.96 -13.61
C ARG A 13 -23.63 -0.16 -13.51
N LYS A 14 -22.78 -0.33 -14.54
CA LYS A 14 -21.57 -1.17 -14.44
C LYS A 14 -20.53 -0.44 -13.59
N ASN A 15 -20.49 -0.75 -12.29
CA ASN A 15 -19.40 -0.30 -11.42
C ASN A 15 -18.13 -1.10 -11.75
N THR A 16 -17.22 -0.52 -12.54
CA THR A 16 -15.91 -1.10 -12.86
C THR A 16 -14.84 -0.54 -11.92
N ASN A 17 -13.75 -1.29 -11.71
CA ASN A 17 -12.57 -0.84 -10.94
C ASN A 17 -11.58 -0.02 -11.77
N GLY A 18 -11.86 0.19 -13.05
CA GLY A 18 -10.96 0.92 -13.93
C GLY A 18 -11.59 1.47 -15.19
N LEU A 19 -10.82 2.33 -15.85
CA LEU A 19 -11.12 2.99 -17.11
C LEU A 19 -9.99 2.71 -18.11
N ARG A 20 -10.31 2.09 -19.26
CA ARG A 20 -9.33 1.82 -20.32
C ARG A 20 -9.34 2.94 -21.36
N THR A 21 -8.25 3.05 -22.13
CA THR A 21 -8.16 3.97 -23.28
C THR A 21 -9.45 4.02 -24.10
N GLY A 22 -9.95 5.23 -24.34
CA GLY A 22 -11.16 5.47 -25.13
C GLY A 22 -12.49 5.31 -24.37
N ARG A 23 -12.48 4.80 -23.13
CA ARG A 23 -13.64 4.84 -22.24
C ARG A 23 -13.66 6.15 -21.45
N VAL A 24 -14.87 6.55 -21.02
CA VAL A 24 -15.10 7.77 -20.23
C VAL A 24 -15.85 7.46 -18.95
N LEU A 25 -15.41 8.07 -17.84
CA LEU A 25 -16.18 8.18 -16.62
C LEU A 25 -16.96 9.50 -16.67
N LYS A 26 -18.29 9.42 -16.68
CA LYS A 26 -19.17 10.59 -16.78
C LYS A 26 -19.48 11.17 -15.41
N SER A 27 -19.93 12.42 -15.37
CA SER A 27 -20.47 13.06 -14.16
C SER A 27 -21.46 12.13 -13.43
N ASN A 28 -21.43 12.14 -12.10
CA ASN A 28 -22.27 11.30 -11.22
C ASN A 28 -22.07 9.79 -11.37
N SER A 29 -20.90 9.41 -11.88
CA SER A 29 -20.42 8.03 -11.92
C SER A 29 -19.17 7.91 -11.07
N HIS A 30 -18.88 6.68 -10.67
CA HIS A 30 -17.69 6.36 -9.90
C HIS A 30 -17.03 5.08 -10.40
N LEU A 31 -15.74 4.98 -10.21
CA LEU A 31 -15.00 3.73 -10.19
C LEU A 31 -14.90 3.24 -8.75
N SER A 32 -14.81 1.94 -8.54
CA SER A 32 -14.71 1.36 -7.20
C SER A 32 -13.59 0.34 -7.14
N SER A 33 -12.76 0.39 -6.11
CA SER A 33 -11.74 -0.64 -5.88
C SER A 33 -12.37 -2.04 -5.83
N PRO A 34 -11.62 -3.10 -6.16
CA PRO A 34 -12.09 -4.47 -6.04
C PRO A 34 -12.68 -4.81 -4.66
N ASN A 35 -12.03 -4.38 -3.57
CA ASN A 35 -12.46 -4.57 -2.19
C ASN A 35 -13.62 -3.65 -1.74
N LYS A 36 -14.09 -2.75 -2.62
CA LYS A 36 -15.20 -1.82 -2.36
C LYS A 36 -14.98 -0.86 -1.19
N LEU A 37 -13.74 -0.66 -0.78
CA LEU A 37 -13.37 0.32 0.24
C LEU A 37 -13.01 1.68 -0.36
N TYR A 38 -12.73 1.79 -1.65
CA TYR A 38 -12.32 3.05 -2.28
C TYR A 38 -13.13 3.36 -3.54
N TYR A 39 -13.42 4.65 -3.72
CA TYR A 39 -14.31 5.11 -4.80
C TYR A 39 -13.78 6.40 -5.41
N LEU A 40 -13.44 6.37 -6.69
CA LEU A 40 -13.11 7.57 -7.46
C LEU A 40 -14.38 8.09 -8.13
N THR A 41 -14.86 9.24 -7.70
CA THR A 41 -16.15 9.81 -8.09
C THR A 41 -15.94 11.13 -8.80
N LEU A 42 -16.56 11.31 -9.98
CA LEU A 42 -16.73 12.63 -10.58
C LEU A 42 -18.05 13.23 -10.07
N GLN A 43 -17.93 14.22 -9.19
CA GLN A 43 -19.02 14.79 -8.42
C GLN A 43 -19.85 15.82 -9.22
N ASP A 44 -21.04 16.16 -8.70
CA ASP A 44 -21.92 17.21 -9.24
C ASP A 44 -21.34 18.63 -9.13
N ASP A 45 -20.39 18.83 -8.22
CA ASP A 45 -19.67 20.10 -7.99
C ASP A 45 -18.38 20.20 -8.81
N ASP A 46 -18.28 19.38 -9.85
CA ASP A 46 -17.25 19.48 -10.88
C ASP A 46 -15.85 19.06 -10.38
N ASN A 47 -15.79 18.33 -9.27
CA ASN A 47 -14.57 17.79 -8.67
C ASN A 47 -14.44 16.27 -8.90
N LEU A 48 -13.23 15.81 -9.26
CA LEU A 48 -12.90 14.38 -9.29
C LEU A 48 -12.26 14.01 -7.94
N VAL A 49 -12.92 13.14 -7.17
CA VAL A 49 -12.56 12.90 -5.77
C VAL A 49 -12.49 11.41 -5.46
N LEU A 50 -11.41 11.00 -4.80
CA LEU A 50 -11.23 9.67 -4.24
C LEU A 50 -11.71 9.63 -2.79
N TYR A 51 -12.57 8.66 -2.48
CA TYR A 51 -13.15 8.47 -1.15
C TYR A 51 -12.76 7.13 -0.54
N ARG A 52 -12.65 7.09 0.79
CA ARG A 52 -12.72 5.87 1.61
C ARG A 52 -14.19 5.57 1.98
N GLY A 53 -14.73 4.51 1.39
CA GLY A 53 -16.08 4.03 1.59
C GLY A 53 -17.10 4.71 0.66
N LYS A 54 -18.29 4.11 0.58
CA LYS A 54 -19.36 4.53 -0.34
C LYS A 54 -20.14 5.79 0.10
N ASN A 55 -19.74 6.40 1.22
CA ASN A 55 -20.35 7.62 1.75
C ASN A 55 -19.49 8.81 1.29
N PHE A 56 -19.92 9.49 0.22
CA PHE A 56 -19.17 10.57 -0.42
C PHE A 56 -19.31 11.90 0.33
N ILE A 57 -18.75 11.95 1.54
CA ILE A 57 -18.71 13.12 2.41
C ILE A 57 -17.27 13.56 2.64
N SER A 58 -17.06 14.84 2.96
CA SER A 58 -15.73 15.44 3.13
C SER A 58 -14.78 14.67 4.07
N LYS A 59 -15.31 14.07 5.15
CA LYS A 59 -14.55 13.26 6.10
C LYS A 59 -13.88 12.02 5.47
N ASN A 60 -14.41 11.55 4.35
CA ASN A 60 -13.95 10.34 3.67
C ASN A 60 -13.06 10.64 2.46
N ILE A 61 -12.77 11.90 2.16
CA ILE A 61 -11.92 12.29 1.02
C ILE A 61 -10.47 11.85 1.29
N LEU A 62 -9.86 11.20 0.30
CA LEU A 62 -8.45 10.82 0.28
C LEU A 62 -7.63 11.67 -0.70
N TRP A 63 -8.22 12.01 -1.85
CA TRP A 63 -7.61 12.83 -2.88
C TRP A 63 -8.70 13.58 -3.67
N ALA A 64 -8.38 14.75 -4.23
CA ALA A 64 -9.26 15.49 -5.12
C ALA A 64 -8.46 16.20 -6.24
N SER A 65 -9.05 16.32 -7.43
CA SER A 65 -8.48 17.13 -8.52
C SER A 65 -8.53 18.63 -8.24
N ASN A 66 -9.34 19.05 -7.25
CA ASN A 66 -9.57 20.43 -6.85
C ASN A 66 -10.10 21.31 -7.99
N THR A 67 -10.92 20.74 -8.86
CA THR A 67 -11.53 21.42 -10.01
C THR A 67 -12.87 22.08 -9.68
N VAL A 68 -13.10 22.39 -8.39
CA VAL A 68 -14.35 22.97 -7.89
C VAL A 68 -14.51 24.39 -8.40
N ASN A 69 -15.53 24.64 -9.23
CA ASN A 69 -16.01 25.97 -9.66
C ASN A 69 -14.91 27.03 -9.87
N GLU A 70 -13.90 26.74 -10.70
CA GLU A 70 -13.09 27.83 -11.26
C GLU A 70 -13.97 28.62 -12.24
N ALA A 71 -14.14 29.90 -11.91
CA ALA A 71 -15.11 30.79 -12.51
C ALA A 71 -15.02 30.83 -14.05
N GLN A 72 -16.20 30.70 -14.69
CA GLN A 72 -16.53 31.02 -16.10
C GLN A 72 -16.39 29.96 -17.20
N LEU A 73 -16.00 28.71 -16.94
CA LEU A 73 -15.96 27.69 -17.99
C LEU A 73 -16.81 26.47 -17.65
N SER A 74 -17.29 25.82 -18.70
CA SER A 74 -18.33 24.80 -18.71
C SER A 74 -18.06 23.66 -17.70
N ARG A 75 -19.11 23.02 -17.19
CA ARG A 75 -19.01 21.98 -16.15
C ARG A 75 -18.22 20.76 -16.66
N PRO A 76 -17.16 20.26 -15.98
CA PRO A 76 -16.50 18.99 -16.29
C PRO A 76 -17.50 17.82 -16.31
N THR A 77 -17.65 17.20 -17.48
CA THR A 77 -18.63 16.13 -17.69
C THR A 77 -18.03 14.75 -17.81
N GLN A 78 -16.72 14.66 -18.11
CA GLN A 78 -16.09 13.38 -18.39
C GLN A 78 -14.59 13.34 -18.08
N LEU A 79 -14.16 12.29 -17.40
CA LEU A 79 -12.77 11.87 -17.28
C LEU A 79 -12.47 10.82 -18.36
N ARG A 80 -11.36 10.99 -19.08
CA ARG A 80 -10.97 10.11 -20.20
C ARG A 80 -9.49 9.74 -20.13
N VAL A 81 -9.20 8.44 -20.30
CA VAL A 81 -7.85 7.97 -20.68
C VAL A 81 -7.72 8.10 -22.19
N GLN A 82 -6.81 8.96 -22.63
CA GLN A 82 -6.51 9.21 -24.04
C GLN A 82 -5.60 8.10 -24.60
N SER A 83 -5.47 8.05 -25.93
CA SER A 83 -4.64 7.07 -26.63
C SER A 83 -3.14 7.39 -26.59
N ASP A 84 -2.78 8.61 -26.19
CA ASP A 84 -1.41 9.10 -26.04
C ASP A 84 -0.88 8.94 -24.61
N GLY A 85 -1.62 8.28 -23.72
CA GLY A 85 -1.19 8.04 -22.34
C GLY A 85 -1.54 9.15 -21.35
N ASN A 86 -2.31 10.17 -21.75
CA ASN A 86 -2.78 11.20 -20.84
C ASN A 86 -4.15 10.86 -20.20
N LEU A 87 -4.35 11.22 -18.94
CA LEU A 87 -5.64 11.18 -18.26
C LEU A 87 -6.17 12.61 -18.14
N VAL A 88 -7.34 12.86 -18.72
CA VAL A 88 -7.86 14.22 -18.91
C VAL A 88 -9.29 14.35 -18.43
N LEU A 89 -9.55 15.41 -17.68
CA LEU A 89 -10.88 15.85 -17.29
C LEU A 89 -11.35 16.95 -18.26
N TYR A 90 -12.50 16.73 -18.90
CA TYR A 90 -13.07 17.63 -19.91
C TYR A 90 -14.35 18.29 -19.46
N ASP A 91 -14.52 19.56 -19.84
CA ASP A 91 -15.79 20.27 -19.76
C ASP A 91 -16.83 19.82 -20.80
N SER A 92 -18.06 20.31 -20.68
CA SER A 92 -19.15 20.05 -21.63
C SER A 92 -18.93 20.60 -23.04
N LYS A 93 -17.93 21.46 -23.25
CA LYS A 93 -17.49 21.99 -24.55
C LYS A 93 -16.22 21.29 -25.06
N ASN A 94 -15.75 20.24 -24.39
CA ASN A 94 -14.49 19.52 -24.64
C ASN A 94 -13.19 20.32 -24.42
N HIS A 95 -13.21 21.36 -23.59
CA HIS A 95 -11.98 21.96 -23.08
C HIS A 95 -11.38 21.14 -21.95
N VAL A 96 -10.05 21.14 -21.86
CA VAL A 96 -9.30 20.47 -20.79
C VAL A 96 -9.39 21.30 -19.52
N VAL A 97 -9.95 20.72 -18.46
CA VAL A 97 -10.08 21.33 -17.12
C VAL A 97 -8.92 20.87 -16.22
N TRP A 98 -8.51 19.62 -16.35
CA TRP A 98 -7.37 19.05 -15.62
C TRP A 98 -6.74 17.91 -16.43
N SER A 99 -5.44 17.68 -16.25
CA SER A 99 -4.78 16.49 -16.81
C SER A 99 -3.58 16.03 -15.99
N THR A 100 -3.21 14.75 -16.14
CA THR A 100 -2.02 14.16 -15.51
C THR A 100 -0.71 14.57 -16.17
N ASN A 101 -0.77 15.14 -17.38
CA ASN A 101 0.39 15.53 -18.19
C ASN A 101 1.36 14.36 -18.48
N THR A 102 0.79 13.21 -18.83
CA THR A 102 1.51 11.98 -19.18
C THR A 102 1.49 11.65 -20.67
N GLN A 103 1.07 12.59 -21.51
CA GLN A 103 1.04 12.41 -22.96
C GLN A 103 2.42 12.03 -23.52
N GLY A 104 2.44 11.05 -24.42
CA GLY A 104 3.64 10.53 -25.07
C GLY A 104 4.55 9.69 -24.17
N LYS A 105 4.07 9.24 -23.01
CA LYS A 105 4.81 8.39 -22.08
C LYS A 105 4.26 6.97 -22.07
N GLY A 106 5.15 5.97 -21.94
CA GLY A 106 4.81 4.55 -21.96
C GLY A 106 4.17 4.11 -23.28
N ASP A 107 3.77 2.85 -23.34
CA ASP A 107 3.12 2.28 -24.53
C ASP A 107 1.67 1.90 -24.28
N GLY A 108 0.76 2.36 -25.15
CA GLY A 108 -0.65 2.01 -25.06
C GLY A 108 -0.95 0.53 -25.38
N PRO A 109 -2.13 0.01 -24.99
CA PRO A 109 -3.25 0.70 -24.36
C PRO A 109 -3.01 1.00 -22.87
N TYR A 110 -3.55 2.14 -22.42
CA TYR A 110 -3.42 2.62 -21.05
C TYR A 110 -4.65 2.30 -20.21
N GLN A 111 -4.47 2.18 -18.90
CA GLN A 111 -5.53 1.83 -17.97
C GLN A 111 -5.42 2.60 -16.65
N LEU A 112 -6.49 3.30 -16.28
CA LEU A 112 -6.67 3.86 -14.95
C LEU A 112 -7.31 2.81 -14.03
N LEU A 113 -6.76 2.61 -12.84
CA LEU A 113 -7.29 1.70 -11.82
C LEU A 113 -7.49 2.43 -10.49
N VAL A 114 -8.53 2.04 -9.76
CA VAL A 114 -8.66 2.32 -8.31
C VAL A 114 -8.22 1.05 -7.58
N GLU A 115 -7.15 1.15 -6.80
CA GLU A 115 -6.53 0.02 -6.14
C GLU A 115 -7.08 -0.21 -4.73
N ASP A 116 -6.82 -1.40 -4.19
CA ASP A 116 -7.35 -1.84 -2.89
C ASP A 116 -6.62 -1.23 -1.69
N ASP A 117 -5.52 -0.52 -1.92
CA ASP A 117 -4.77 0.26 -0.93
C ASP A 117 -5.21 1.74 -0.89
N GLY A 118 -6.05 2.17 -1.82
CA GLY A 118 -6.56 3.53 -1.90
C GLY A 118 -5.71 4.45 -2.77
N ASP A 119 -4.88 3.93 -3.68
CA ASP A 119 -4.32 4.71 -4.78
C ASP A 119 -5.19 4.65 -6.05
N VAL A 120 -5.04 5.66 -6.90
CA VAL A 120 -5.55 5.71 -8.26
C VAL A 120 -4.38 5.83 -9.19
N VAL A 121 -4.17 4.82 -10.02
CA VAL A 121 -2.95 4.66 -10.81
C VAL A 121 -3.27 4.55 -12.28
N LEU A 122 -2.54 5.30 -13.11
CA LEU A 122 -2.56 5.19 -14.56
C LEU A 122 -1.39 4.31 -14.99
N TYR A 123 -1.71 3.17 -15.61
CA TYR A 123 -0.75 2.23 -16.15
C TYR A 123 -0.68 2.30 -17.67
N ASP A 124 0.48 1.95 -18.21
CA ASP A 124 0.64 1.60 -19.62
C ASP A 124 0.39 0.10 -19.86
N SER A 125 0.63 -0.36 -21.08
CA SER A 125 0.38 -1.75 -21.49
C SER A 125 1.31 -2.77 -20.86
N THR A 126 2.45 -2.34 -20.32
CA THR A 126 3.43 -3.19 -19.62
C THR A 126 3.22 -3.20 -18.10
N ASN A 127 2.19 -2.48 -17.62
CA ASN A 127 1.92 -2.21 -16.21
C ASN A 127 2.96 -1.29 -15.53
N GLU A 128 3.65 -0.45 -16.29
CA GLU A 128 4.44 0.64 -15.70
C GLU A 128 3.53 1.80 -15.28
N VAL A 129 3.87 2.44 -14.16
CA VAL A 129 3.10 3.55 -13.59
C VAL A 129 3.40 4.86 -14.32
N MET A 130 2.42 5.40 -15.01
CA MET A 130 2.51 6.70 -15.67
C MET A 130 2.17 7.87 -14.73
N TRP A 131 1.19 7.66 -13.85
CA TRP A 131 0.75 8.65 -12.85
C TRP A 131 0.06 7.96 -11.67
N SER A 132 0.14 8.56 -10.47
CA SER A 132 -0.64 8.13 -9.32
C SER A 132 -1.15 9.33 -8.50
N SER A 133 -2.32 9.14 -7.88
CA SER A 133 -2.96 10.13 -7.00
C SER A 133 -2.16 10.43 -5.74
N ASN A 134 -1.28 9.51 -5.33
CA ASN A 134 -0.34 9.69 -4.22
C ASN A 134 0.96 10.43 -4.61
N GLY A 135 1.09 10.89 -5.85
CA GLY A 135 2.17 11.81 -6.25
C GLY A 135 3.45 11.16 -6.76
N HIS A 136 3.41 9.92 -7.27
CA HIS A 136 4.54 9.36 -8.00
C HIS A 136 4.95 10.26 -9.19
N ARG A 137 6.23 10.65 -9.25
CA ARG A 137 6.82 11.37 -10.37
C ARG A 137 8.20 10.81 -10.70
N ILE A 138 8.29 9.99 -11.75
CA ILE A 138 9.56 9.59 -12.38
C ILE A 138 9.24 9.45 -13.89
N TRP A 139 9.93 10.03 -14.88
CA TRP A 139 11.37 10.26 -15.03
C TRP A 139 11.80 11.60 -15.63
N TYR A 140 13.08 11.87 -15.35
CA TYR A 140 13.97 12.93 -15.81
C TYR A 140 14.20 12.90 -17.32
N HIS A 141 14.13 14.07 -17.98
CA HIS A 141 15.20 14.66 -18.79
C HIS A 141 14.98 16.18 -18.83
N SER A 142 16.08 16.92 -18.82
CA SER A 142 16.20 18.36 -18.54
C SER A 142 15.45 19.30 -19.50
N ARG A 143 14.79 20.33 -18.94
CA ARG A 143 14.97 21.80 -19.18
C ARG A 143 13.66 22.59 -19.14
N LEU A 144 13.69 23.64 -18.31
CA LEU A 144 12.85 24.85 -18.21
C LEU A 144 11.48 24.73 -17.48
N ALA A 145 11.41 25.46 -16.36
CA ALA A 145 10.28 25.69 -15.43
C ALA A 145 9.29 26.76 -15.97
N PRO A 146 8.35 27.39 -15.21
CA PRO A 146 7.75 27.14 -13.87
C PRO A 146 6.19 27.06 -13.92
N SER A 147 5.43 26.66 -12.90
CA SER A 147 4.85 27.58 -11.89
C SER A 147 3.89 26.83 -10.94
N ARG A 148 4.05 27.14 -9.65
CA ARG A 148 3.25 26.90 -8.44
C ARG A 148 1.76 26.50 -8.60
N VAL A 149 1.40 25.35 -8.03
CA VAL A 149 0.28 25.24 -7.08
C VAL A 149 0.69 24.28 -5.96
N ASN A 150 0.61 24.77 -4.72
CA ASN A 150 0.82 24.02 -3.48
C ASN A 150 -0.42 23.14 -3.22
N CYS A 151 -0.27 21.82 -3.21
CA CYS A 151 -1.26 20.93 -2.62
C CYS A 151 -0.83 20.56 -1.21
N TYR A 152 -1.17 21.43 -0.26
CA TYR A 152 -1.30 21.04 1.15
C TYR A 152 -2.63 20.29 1.28
N LEU A 153 -2.57 18.97 1.44
CA LEU A 153 -3.46 18.11 2.25
C LEU A 153 -3.07 16.64 2.00
N VAL A 154 -2.00 16.27 2.69
CA VAL A 154 -1.53 14.94 3.14
C VAL A 154 -2.35 13.73 2.64
N ALA A 155 -1.86 13.10 1.58
CA ALA A 155 -2.05 11.67 1.38
C ALA A 155 -1.41 10.95 2.59
N LYS A 156 -2.24 10.23 3.36
CA LYS A 156 -1.84 9.47 4.55
C LYS A 156 -1.10 8.20 4.14
N SER A 157 0.05 8.37 3.49
CA SER A 157 0.98 7.27 3.25
C SER A 157 1.66 6.91 4.57
N ASN A 158 1.75 5.61 4.87
CA ASN A 158 2.63 5.09 5.92
C ASN A 158 4.04 4.77 5.38
N CYS A 159 4.30 5.04 4.09
CA CYS A 159 5.45 4.55 3.36
C CYS A 159 6.19 5.66 2.60
N LEU A 160 7.52 5.62 2.61
CA LEU A 160 8.39 6.41 1.74
C LEU A 160 9.38 5.48 1.04
N ARG A 161 9.23 5.30 -0.28
CA ARG A 161 10.06 4.39 -1.07
C ARG A 161 11.39 5.02 -1.48
N ALA A 162 12.38 4.20 -1.81
CA ALA A 162 13.66 4.63 -2.36
C ALA A 162 13.46 5.59 -3.54
N GLY A 163 14.31 6.61 -3.60
CA GLY A 163 14.21 7.72 -4.53
C GLY A 163 13.17 8.78 -4.17
N HIS A 164 12.25 8.51 -3.25
CA HIS A 164 11.18 9.45 -2.87
C HIS A 164 11.58 10.33 -1.67
N THR A 165 10.90 11.46 -1.59
CA THR A 165 11.14 12.50 -0.58
C THR A 165 9.87 12.85 0.17
N LEU A 166 9.97 12.97 1.49
CA LEU A 166 9.01 13.66 2.34
C LEU A 166 9.48 15.12 2.52
N ASN A 167 8.64 16.07 2.09
CA ASN A 167 8.96 17.49 2.14
C ASN A 167 8.72 18.08 3.53
N SER A 168 9.38 19.21 3.83
CA SER A 168 9.13 19.98 5.06
C SER A 168 7.63 20.23 5.29
N ASN A 169 7.23 20.14 6.56
CA ASN A 169 5.86 20.17 7.08
C ASN A 169 4.94 19.02 6.63
N SER A 170 5.46 18.02 5.93
CA SER A 170 4.72 16.81 5.57
C SER A 170 4.95 15.71 6.61
N HIS A 171 4.08 14.70 6.60
CA HIS A 171 4.21 13.56 7.51
C HIS A 171 3.74 12.25 6.87
N LEU A 172 4.27 11.15 7.39
CA LEU A 172 3.76 9.79 7.19
C LEU A 172 2.94 9.38 8.42
N SER A 173 1.94 8.52 8.24
CA SER A 173 1.09 8.05 9.34
C SER A 173 0.98 6.54 9.33
N SER A 174 1.04 5.89 10.49
CA SER A 174 0.79 4.45 10.62
C SER A 174 -0.62 4.06 10.14
N PRO A 175 -0.84 2.81 9.71
CA PRO A 175 -2.16 2.33 9.29
C PRO A 175 -3.29 2.56 10.32
N ASN A 176 -3.00 2.39 11.61
CA ASN A 176 -3.94 2.65 12.71
C ASN A 176 -4.12 4.14 13.03
N GLN A 177 -3.38 5.03 12.36
CA GLN A 177 -3.47 6.49 12.48
C GLN A 177 -3.14 7.01 13.89
N LEU A 178 -2.37 6.25 14.66
CA LEU A 178 -1.94 6.63 15.99
C LEU A 178 -0.51 7.17 16.00
N TYR A 179 0.34 6.79 15.04
CA TYR A 179 1.74 7.18 14.97
C TYR A 179 2.02 7.99 13.70
N HIS A 180 2.78 9.07 13.83
CA HIS A 180 3.03 10.00 12.73
C HIS A 180 4.48 10.46 12.69
N LEU A 181 5.19 10.16 11.61
CA LEU A 181 6.54 10.66 11.37
C LEU A 181 6.45 11.96 10.58
N LYS A 182 6.78 13.10 11.19
CA LYS A 182 6.65 14.44 10.60
C LYS A 182 8.01 15.10 10.45
N LEU A 183 8.30 15.60 9.25
CA LEU A 183 9.38 16.57 9.04
C LEU A 183 8.80 17.97 9.32
N GLN A 184 9.32 18.63 10.34
CA GLN A 184 8.83 19.92 10.80
C GLN A 184 9.45 21.08 10.00
N ASN A 185 8.96 22.31 10.24
CA ASN A 185 9.47 23.53 9.58
C ASN A 185 10.81 24.00 10.18
N ASP A 186 11.14 23.53 11.37
CA ASP A 186 12.40 23.78 12.06
C ASP A 186 13.44 22.71 11.70
N ASP A 187 13.30 22.01 10.58
CA ASP A 187 14.21 20.96 10.09
C ASP A 187 14.21 19.66 10.88
N ASN A 188 13.47 19.58 12.00
CA ASN A 188 13.46 18.40 12.83
C ASN A 188 12.53 17.31 12.30
N LEU A 189 13.02 16.07 12.24
CA LEU A 189 12.20 14.89 11.99
C LEU A 189 11.74 14.26 13.30
N VAL A 190 10.43 14.15 13.51
CA VAL A 190 9.84 13.75 14.79
C VAL A 190 8.76 12.69 14.61
N LEU A 191 8.80 11.65 15.44
CA LEU A 191 7.74 10.65 15.56
C LEU A 191 6.79 11.04 16.70
N TYR A 192 5.50 11.12 16.38
CA TYR A 192 4.44 11.48 17.30
C TYR A 192 3.48 10.32 17.54
N ARG A 193 2.93 10.25 18.75
CA ARG A 193 1.70 9.49 19.07
C ARG A 193 0.54 10.47 19.19
N SER A 194 -0.47 10.36 18.34
CA SER A 194 -1.70 11.14 18.44
C SER A 194 -2.86 10.47 17.70
N LYS A 195 -4.06 10.52 18.27
CA LYS A 195 -5.29 10.07 17.58
C LYS A 195 -5.84 11.11 16.60
N ILE A 196 -5.40 12.37 16.75
CA ILE A 196 -5.80 13.51 15.93
C ILE A 196 -4.51 14.22 15.55
N PHE A 197 -4.10 14.14 14.29
CA PHE A 197 -2.85 14.69 13.81
C PHE A 197 -3.04 15.47 12.50
N PRO A 198 -2.36 16.62 12.32
CA PRO A 198 -1.49 17.31 13.28
C PRO A 198 -2.26 17.89 14.48
N SER A 199 -1.61 17.94 15.65
CA SER A 199 -2.16 18.52 16.88
C SER A 199 -1.04 19.10 17.73
N GLU A 200 -1.30 20.22 18.39
CA GLU A 200 -0.38 20.85 19.36
C GLU A 200 -0.16 19.97 20.59
N ASN A 201 -1.09 19.06 20.89
CA ASN A 201 -1.02 18.14 22.03
C ASN A 201 -0.47 16.75 21.64
N ALA A 202 0.10 16.60 20.45
CA ALA A 202 0.67 15.32 20.03
C ALA A 202 1.87 14.94 20.92
N GLN A 203 1.88 13.71 21.43
CA GLN A 203 2.98 13.22 22.26
C GLN A 203 4.21 12.96 21.38
N VAL A 204 5.35 13.55 21.70
CA VAL A 204 6.64 13.24 21.05
C VAL A 204 7.15 11.90 21.59
N ILE A 205 7.45 10.97 20.69
CA ILE A 205 8.06 9.67 20.99
C ILE A 205 9.57 9.72 20.74
N TRP A 206 9.94 10.23 19.58
CA TRP A 206 11.33 10.28 19.13
C TRP A 206 11.57 11.51 18.26
N SER A 207 12.80 12.01 18.25
CA SER A 207 13.24 13.17 17.48
C SER A 207 14.65 12.92 16.95
N SER A 208 14.90 13.32 15.70
CA SER A 208 16.24 13.33 15.09
C SER A 208 17.18 14.35 15.72
N ASN A 209 16.63 15.31 16.46
CA ASN A 209 17.33 16.41 17.12
C ASN A 209 18.08 17.33 16.14
N THR A 210 17.45 17.63 15.01
CA THR A 210 18.03 18.44 13.93
C THR A 210 17.39 19.83 13.82
N TRP A 211 16.85 20.36 14.93
CA TRP A 211 16.14 21.62 14.93
C TRP A 211 17.05 22.80 14.51
N ASN A 212 16.70 23.52 13.45
CA ASN A 212 17.48 24.61 12.84
C ASN A 212 18.91 24.21 12.43
N GLU A 213 19.17 22.93 12.19
CA GLU A 213 20.50 22.44 11.81
C GLU A 213 20.73 22.48 10.28
N ALA A 214 19.71 22.80 9.48
CA ALA A 214 19.87 22.88 8.03
C ALA A 214 20.85 24.01 7.65
N PRO A 215 21.93 23.72 6.90
CA PRO A 215 22.95 24.73 6.65
C PRO A 215 22.55 25.79 5.59
N SER A 216 21.40 25.63 4.92
CA SER A 216 20.82 26.60 3.98
C SER A 216 19.44 27.03 4.45
N THR A 217 19.08 28.29 4.18
CA THR A 217 17.70 28.74 4.33
C THR A 217 16.80 28.15 3.24
N GLY A 218 15.68 27.55 3.62
CA GLY A 218 14.68 26.98 2.71
C GLY A 218 14.15 25.61 3.16
N PRO A 219 13.19 25.02 2.42
CA PRO A 219 12.53 23.80 2.85
C PRO A 219 13.49 22.61 2.83
N THR A 220 13.55 21.89 3.95
CA THR A 220 14.26 20.63 4.08
C THR A 220 13.47 19.45 3.51
N GLN A 221 14.18 18.36 3.26
CA GLN A 221 13.67 17.18 2.60
C GLN A 221 14.23 15.92 3.27
N LEU A 222 13.36 15.01 3.68
CA LEU A 222 13.75 13.65 4.08
C LEU A 222 13.66 12.75 2.87
N LYS A 223 14.77 12.11 2.49
CA LYS A 223 14.83 11.24 1.32
C LYS A 223 15.21 9.83 1.72
N MET A 224 14.43 8.86 1.27
CA MET A 224 14.85 7.47 1.25
C MET A 224 15.74 7.30 0.02
N GLN A 225 17.04 7.19 0.20
CA GLN A 225 17.98 7.03 -0.90
C GLN A 225 17.89 5.62 -1.51
N TYR A 226 18.46 5.46 -2.70
CA TYR A 226 18.45 4.19 -3.43
C TYR A 226 19.37 3.13 -2.83
N ASP A 227 20.36 3.55 -2.03
CA ASP A 227 21.35 2.74 -1.32
C ASP A 227 20.87 2.28 0.07
N GLY A 228 19.61 2.56 0.43
CA GLY A 228 19.05 2.18 1.73
C GLY A 228 19.30 3.16 2.86
N ASN A 229 19.94 4.30 2.61
CA ASN A 229 20.08 5.34 3.62
C ASN A 229 18.86 6.24 3.69
N LEU A 230 18.42 6.62 4.89
CA LEU A 230 17.41 7.64 5.10
C LEU A 230 18.11 8.95 5.50
N VAL A 231 17.99 9.99 4.68
CA VAL A 231 18.85 11.19 4.80
C VAL A 231 18.03 12.47 4.74
N LEU A 232 18.34 13.41 5.63
CA LEU A 232 17.80 14.78 5.59
C LEU A 232 18.73 15.69 4.78
N TYR A 233 18.12 16.45 3.88
CA TYR A 233 18.77 17.36 2.96
C TYR A 233 18.25 18.79 3.13
N ASP A 234 19.16 19.75 3.05
CA ASP A 234 18.81 21.17 2.98
C ASP A 234 18.25 21.57 1.61
N SER A 235 17.79 22.82 1.48
CA SER A 235 17.21 23.35 0.24
C SER A 235 18.16 23.37 -0.97
N LYS A 236 19.47 23.18 -0.76
CA LYS A 236 20.50 23.07 -1.80
C LYS A 236 20.92 21.63 -2.07
N GLY A 237 20.29 20.65 -1.41
CA GLY A 237 20.63 19.23 -1.54
C GLY A 237 21.86 18.81 -0.76
N ARG A 238 22.27 19.55 0.27
CA ARG A 238 23.36 19.14 1.17
C ARG A 238 22.81 18.28 2.30
N PRO A 239 23.35 17.07 2.53
CA PRO A 239 22.91 16.23 3.63
C PRO A 239 23.38 16.80 4.97
N PHE A 240 22.52 16.80 5.99
CA PHE A 240 22.86 17.25 7.34
C PHE A 240 22.51 16.26 8.45
N TRP A 241 21.79 15.16 8.12
CA TRP A 241 21.55 14.03 9.01
C TRP A 241 21.31 12.77 8.19
N ALA A 242 21.70 11.60 8.72
CA ALA A 242 21.48 10.30 8.08
C ALA A 242 21.21 9.20 9.12
N SER A 243 20.43 8.18 8.73
CA SER A 243 20.19 6.97 9.54
C SER A 243 21.40 6.04 9.58
N ASN A 244 22.35 6.19 8.65
CA ASN A 244 23.49 5.29 8.47
C ASN A 244 23.08 3.84 8.20
N THR A 245 21.98 3.66 7.47
CA THR A 245 21.46 2.35 7.03
C THR A 245 21.84 2.06 5.58
N TYR A 246 22.85 2.75 5.05
CA TYR A 246 23.33 2.53 3.69
C TYR A 246 23.96 1.14 3.57
N ASP A 247 23.72 0.49 2.44
CA ASP A 247 24.33 -0.78 2.07
C ASP A 247 25.04 -0.59 0.72
N HIS A 248 26.31 -1.00 0.65
CA HIS A 248 27.16 -0.85 -0.54
C HIS A 248 27.19 -2.10 -1.42
N GLU A 249 26.58 -3.21 -0.98
CA GLU A 249 26.75 -4.51 -1.64
C GLU A 249 25.65 -4.86 -2.65
N HIS A 250 24.51 -4.13 -2.69
CA HIS A 250 23.32 -4.57 -3.44
C HIS A 250 22.52 -3.47 -4.16
N ASP A 251 21.76 -3.91 -5.19
CA ASP A 251 21.12 -3.11 -6.23
C ASP A 251 20.26 -1.93 -5.72
N GLU A 252 20.59 -0.77 -6.27
CA GLU A 252 19.92 0.52 -6.10
C GLU A 252 18.43 0.45 -6.49
N GLY A 253 17.48 0.67 -5.57
CA GLY A 253 16.06 0.77 -6.00
C GLY A 253 14.96 0.36 -5.04
N SER A 254 15.24 -0.55 -4.11
CA SER A 254 14.21 -1.37 -3.46
C SER A 254 13.89 -0.95 -2.02
N TYR A 255 14.55 0.06 -1.46
CA TYR A 255 14.34 0.36 -0.05
C TYR A 255 13.01 1.09 0.20
N LYS A 256 12.44 0.94 1.40
CA LYS A 256 11.27 1.72 1.82
C LYS A 256 11.26 1.95 3.32
N LEU A 257 10.95 3.16 3.72
CA LEU A 257 10.63 3.52 5.10
C LEU A 257 9.14 3.22 5.37
N LEU A 258 8.82 2.60 6.50
CA LEU A 258 7.47 2.40 6.99
C LEU A 258 7.29 2.95 8.40
N VAL A 259 6.14 3.57 8.67
CA VAL A 259 5.66 3.87 10.03
C VAL A 259 4.66 2.78 10.41
N GLU A 260 4.96 2.04 11.47
CA GLU A 260 4.19 0.87 11.89
C GLU A 260 3.21 1.17 13.04
N ASP A 261 2.30 0.22 13.27
CA ASP A 261 1.23 0.35 14.26
C ASP A 261 1.68 0.11 15.71
N ASP A 262 2.93 -0.25 15.90
CA ASP A 262 3.54 -0.68 17.15
C ASP A 262 4.62 0.29 17.66
N GLU A 263 4.59 1.55 17.20
CA GLU A 263 5.54 2.63 17.56
C GLU A 263 6.88 2.59 16.81
N ASN A 264 7.08 1.65 15.88
CA ASN A 264 8.30 1.55 15.11
C ASN A 264 8.29 2.36 13.80
N VAL A 265 9.48 2.81 13.40
CA VAL A 265 9.77 3.38 12.08
C VAL A 265 10.93 2.59 11.48
N VAL A 266 10.68 1.89 10.39
CA VAL A 266 11.59 0.84 9.87
C VAL A 266 11.95 1.10 8.42
N VAL A 267 13.23 1.00 8.08
CA VAL A 267 13.70 0.93 6.68
C VAL A 267 13.81 -0.53 6.28
N TYR A 268 13.05 -0.92 5.26
CA TYR A 268 13.09 -2.24 4.63
C TYR A 268 13.87 -2.19 3.31
N ASN A 269 14.55 -3.28 2.96
CA ASN A 269 15.02 -3.57 1.61
C ASN A 269 14.01 -4.50 0.92
N SER A 270 13.52 -4.16 -0.27
CA SER A 270 12.50 -4.95 -1.00
C SER A 270 13.03 -5.83 -2.15
N ILE A 271 14.35 -6.08 -2.26
CA ILE A 271 14.86 -7.14 -3.17
C ILE A 271 14.57 -8.54 -2.63
N LYS A 272 14.43 -8.70 -1.32
CA LYS A 272 13.58 -9.77 -0.83
C LYS A 272 12.19 -9.26 -1.05
N LYS A 273 11.40 -9.86 -1.95
CA LYS A 273 9.92 -9.96 -1.83
C LYS A 273 9.11 -10.03 -3.16
N ARG A 274 8.73 -11.27 -3.55
CA ARG A 274 7.49 -11.60 -4.33
C ARG A 274 6.19 -11.11 -3.63
N SER A 275 5.63 -9.95 -4.00
CA SER A 275 4.27 -9.46 -3.67
C SER A 275 3.69 -9.81 -2.28
N TRP A 276 3.80 -8.90 -1.32
CA TRP A 276 3.47 -9.17 0.09
C TRP A 276 2.39 -8.20 0.55
N MET A 277 1.25 -8.79 0.93
CA MET A 277 0.10 -8.07 1.48
C MET A 277 -0.03 -8.41 2.97
N PRO A 278 -0.40 -7.46 3.84
CA PRO A 278 -0.68 -7.76 5.25
C PRO A 278 -1.72 -8.88 5.37
N GLY A 279 -1.38 -9.98 6.06
CA GLY A 279 -2.27 -11.14 6.28
C GLY A 279 -1.95 -12.42 5.49
N ASN A 280 -0.94 -12.40 4.59
CA ASN A 280 -0.51 -13.58 3.85
C ASN A 280 0.79 -14.22 4.33
N CYS A 281 1.53 -13.55 5.22
CA CYS A 281 2.85 -13.99 5.66
C CYS A 281 3.08 -13.82 7.16
N LEU A 282 3.96 -14.64 7.72
CA LEU A 282 4.45 -14.55 9.11
C LEU A 282 5.98 -14.39 9.10
N GLY A 283 6.51 -13.37 9.75
CA GLY A 283 7.96 -13.17 9.94
C GLY A 283 8.44 -13.60 11.34
N MET A 284 9.75 -13.56 11.57
CA MET A 284 10.41 -13.98 12.84
C MET A 284 9.90 -13.25 14.08
N ASP A 285 9.57 -11.95 13.98
CA ASP A 285 9.06 -11.17 15.12
C ASP A 285 7.54 -11.27 15.31
N SER A 286 6.88 -12.08 14.48
CA SER A 286 5.43 -12.25 14.48
C SER A 286 5.02 -13.63 14.94
N VAL A 287 3.81 -13.72 15.50
CA VAL A 287 3.26 -14.98 16.00
C VAL A 287 1.87 -15.23 15.45
N LEU A 288 1.63 -16.42 14.88
CA LEU A 288 0.27 -16.85 14.60
C LEU A 288 -0.31 -17.45 15.89
N LYS A 289 -1.33 -16.78 16.44
CA LYS A 289 -2.00 -17.18 17.68
C LYS A 289 -3.07 -18.23 17.40
N SER A 290 -3.44 -19.01 18.42
CA SER A 290 -4.58 -19.93 18.34
C SER A 290 -5.83 -19.26 17.75
N ASN A 291 -6.52 -20.00 16.88
CA ASN A 291 -7.69 -19.58 16.11
C ASN A 291 -7.46 -18.46 15.07
N SER A 292 -6.21 -18.06 14.83
CA SER A 292 -5.85 -17.13 13.75
C SER A 292 -5.41 -17.89 12.50
N TYR A 293 -5.40 -17.21 11.35
CA TYR A 293 -5.01 -17.80 10.08
C TYR A 293 -4.28 -16.81 9.18
N LEU A 294 -3.48 -17.34 8.26
CA LEU A 294 -2.90 -16.63 7.11
C LEU A 294 -3.68 -17.03 5.86
N SER A 295 -3.77 -16.14 4.87
CA SER A 295 -4.48 -16.40 3.62
C SER A 295 -3.58 -16.14 2.41
N SER A 296 -3.68 -16.97 1.37
CA SER A 296 -3.02 -16.71 0.09
C SER A 296 -3.52 -15.40 -0.53
N PRO A 297 -2.71 -14.73 -1.38
CA PRO A 297 -3.13 -13.53 -2.11
C PRO A 297 -4.49 -13.67 -2.82
N ASN A 298 -4.75 -14.81 -3.46
CA ASN A 298 -5.99 -15.11 -4.18
C ASN A 298 -7.19 -15.46 -3.26
N GLN A 299 -6.99 -15.43 -1.93
CA GLN A 299 -8.01 -15.72 -0.91
C GLN A 299 -8.66 -17.10 -1.05
N LEU A 300 -7.96 -18.06 -1.66
CA LEU A 300 -8.46 -19.42 -1.83
C LEU A 300 -7.85 -20.39 -0.81
N TYR A 301 -6.65 -20.11 -0.32
CA TYR A 301 -5.89 -20.99 0.56
C TYR A 301 -5.65 -20.33 1.92
N HIS A 302 -5.87 -21.07 3.01
CA HIS A 302 -5.81 -20.51 4.36
C HIS A 302 -5.10 -21.44 5.33
N LEU A 303 -3.99 -20.99 5.91
CA LEU A 303 -3.25 -21.70 6.95
C LEU A 303 -3.76 -21.26 8.32
N LYS A 304 -4.50 -22.13 9.01
CA LYS A 304 -5.12 -21.84 10.30
C LYS A 304 -4.50 -22.65 11.43
N LEU A 305 -4.11 -21.96 12.51
CA LEU A 305 -3.81 -22.60 13.78
C LEU A 305 -5.11 -22.76 14.57
N GLN A 306 -5.54 -24.00 14.76
CA GLN A 306 -6.82 -24.31 15.41
C GLN A 306 -6.71 -24.30 16.95
N ASN A 307 -7.87 -24.31 17.63
CA ASN A 307 -7.95 -24.34 19.10
C ASN A 307 -7.56 -25.68 19.72
N ASP A 308 -7.38 -26.70 18.90
CA ASP A 308 -6.91 -28.03 19.28
C ASP A 308 -5.41 -28.20 18.99
N ASP A 309 -4.66 -27.12 18.79
CA ASP A 309 -3.21 -27.11 18.55
C ASP A 309 -2.78 -27.60 17.16
N ASN A 310 -3.73 -27.93 16.29
CA ASN A 310 -3.43 -28.38 14.94
C ASN A 310 -3.23 -27.20 13.99
N LEU A 311 -2.18 -27.24 13.17
CA LEU A 311 -1.97 -26.29 12.08
C LEU A 311 -2.47 -26.94 10.79
N VAL A 312 -3.41 -26.28 10.13
CA VAL A 312 -4.15 -26.87 9.00
C VAL A 312 -4.22 -25.89 7.84
N LEU A 313 -3.86 -26.37 6.65
CA LEU A 313 -4.03 -25.65 5.40
C LEU A 313 -5.37 -26.03 4.78
N TYR A 314 -6.18 -25.03 4.45
CA TYR A 314 -7.50 -25.17 3.86
C TYR A 314 -7.57 -24.60 2.45
N ARG A 315 -8.44 -25.16 1.62
CA ARG A 315 -8.99 -24.53 0.41
C ARG A 315 -10.41 -24.06 0.66
N CYS A 316 -10.68 -22.76 0.59
CA CYS A 316 -12.02 -22.21 0.79
C CYS A 316 -12.12 -20.76 0.29
N LYS A 317 -13.04 -20.44 -0.62
CA LYS A 317 -13.23 -19.04 -1.10
C LYS A 317 -13.82 -18.09 -0.04
N ASN A 318 -14.57 -18.63 0.91
CA ASN A 318 -15.30 -17.86 1.93
C ASN A 318 -14.90 -18.37 3.33
N PHE A 319 -13.62 -18.21 3.67
CA PHE A 319 -13.08 -18.70 4.94
C PHE A 319 -13.35 -17.72 6.10
N PRO A 320 -13.64 -18.20 7.33
CA PRO A 320 -13.84 -19.59 7.73
C PRO A 320 -15.21 -20.14 7.31
N SER A 321 -15.25 -21.42 6.91
CA SER A 321 -16.48 -22.13 6.55
C SER A 321 -16.41 -23.59 7.01
N GLU A 322 -17.56 -24.18 7.36
CA GLU A 322 -17.70 -25.61 7.66
C GLU A 322 -17.38 -26.50 6.45
N ASN A 323 -17.50 -25.97 5.23
CA ASN A 323 -17.21 -26.68 3.98
C ASN A 323 -15.77 -26.50 3.49
N ALA A 324 -14.86 -25.97 4.33
CA ALA A 324 -13.47 -25.78 3.94
C ALA A 324 -12.78 -27.14 3.72
N GLN A 325 -12.17 -27.32 2.55
CA GLN A 325 -11.45 -28.56 2.22
C GLN A 325 -10.08 -28.54 2.90
N VAL A 326 -9.76 -29.58 3.68
CA VAL A 326 -8.41 -29.75 4.26
C VAL A 326 -7.44 -30.21 3.17
N ILE A 327 -6.31 -29.52 3.06
CA ILE A 327 -5.23 -29.83 2.11
C ILE A 327 -4.07 -30.50 2.84
N TRP A 328 -3.68 -29.95 3.98
CA TRP A 328 -2.53 -30.40 4.75
C TRP A 328 -2.74 -30.15 6.25
N THR A 329 -2.11 -30.96 7.08
CA THR A 329 -2.14 -30.82 8.54
C THR A 329 -0.78 -31.17 9.16
N SER A 330 -0.40 -30.46 10.22
CA SER A 330 0.77 -30.77 11.04
C SER A 330 0.60 -32.04 11.89
N ASN A 331 -0.61 -32.57 12.02
CA ASN A 331 -0.97 -33.69 12.90
C ASN A 331 -0.63 -33.44 14.38
N THR A 332 -0.83 -32.20 14.84
CA THR A 332 -0.47 -31.76 16.20
C THR A 332 -1.67 -31.59 17.13
N TRP A 333 -2.81 -32.22 16.81
CA TRP A 333 -4.01 -32.10 17.63
C TRP A 333 -3.76 -32.54 19.09
N LYS A 334 -4.19 -31.70 20.04
CA LYS A 334 -4.09 -31.86 21.50
C LYS A 334 -2.67 -32.14 22.00
N LYS A 335 -1.65 -31.60 21.31
CA LYS A 335 -0.24 -31.79 21.70
C LYS A 335 0.25 -30.79 22.73
N ALA A 336 -0.34 -29.60 22.81
CA ALA A 336 0.11 -28.59 23.76
C ALA A 336 -0.22 -29.00 25.19
N LYS A 337 0.74 -28.86 26.12
CA LYS A 337 0.49 -29.13 27.54
C LYS A 337 -0.11 -27.92 28.24
N LEU A 338 0.20 -26.72 27.72
CA LEU A 338 -0.25 -25.44 28.24
C LEU A 338 -0.78 -24.56 27.10
N ARG A 339 -1.62 -23.58 27.41
CA ARG A 339 -2.22 -22.66 26.42
C ARG A 339 -1.74 -21.22 26.66
N PRO A 340 -1.72 -20.35 25.63
CA PRO A 340 -2.12 -20.60 24.24
C PRO A 340 -1.00 -21.19 23.38
N THR A 341 -1.40 -21.97 22.37
CA THR A 341 -0.51 -22.48 21.31
C THR A 341 -0.18 -21.36 20.32
N ARG A 342 1.09 -21.31 19.91
CA ARG A 342 1.63 -20.31 18.99
C ARG A 342 2.42 -20.99 17.89
N LEU A 343 2.32 -20.47 16.68
CA LEU A 343 3.28 -20.73 15.60
C LEU A 343 4.28 -19.59 15.57
N VAL A 344 5.55 -19.92 15.67
CA VAL A 344 6.67 -18.96 15.66
C VAL A 344 7.70 -19.38 14.62
N ILE A 345 8.47 -18.42 14.13
CA ILE A 345 9.68 -18.68 13.35
C ILE A 345 10.86 -18.31 14.24
N THR A 346 11.72 -19.27 14.52
CA THR A 346 12.85 -19.13 15.44
C THR A 346 14.07 -18.53 14.74
N GLU A 347 14.99 -17.95 15.51
CA GLU A 347 16.26 -17.39 15.02
C GLU A 347 17.12 -18.41 14.27
N ASP A 348 16.99 -19.69 14.60
CA ASP A 348 17.71 -20.78 13.95
C ASP A 348 17.15 -21.18 12.58
N GLY A 349 16.08 -20.53 12.09
CA GLY A 349 15.47 -20.86 10.79
C GLY A 349 14.42 -21.94 10.81
N SER A 350 13.92 -22.31 11.99
CA SER A 350 12.81 -23.26 12.12
C SER A 350 11.46 -22.57 12.23
N MET A 351 10.42 -23.18 11.67
CA MET A 351 9.04 -22.87 12.02
C MET A 351 8.58 -23.89 13.07
N ALA A 352 8.10 -23.41 14.22
CA ALA A 352 7.76 -24.25 15.36
C ALA A 352 6.37 -23.94 15.94
N LEU A 353 5.67 -24.99 16.34
CA LEU A 353 4.50 -24.89 17.21
C LEU A 353 4.94 -25.08 18.66
N CYS A 354 4.58 -24.12 19.51
CA CYS A 354 4.98 -24.10 20.90
C CYS A 354 3.86 -23.66 21.83
N ASP A 355 3.94 -24.14 23.07
CA ASP A 355 3.20 -23.60 24.21
C ASP A 355 4.06 -22.58 25.00
N ALA A 356 3.71 -22.31 26.27
CA ALA A 356 4.47 -21.38 27.09
C ALA A 356 5.93 -21.81 27.36
N TYR A 357 6.22 -23.12 27.33
CA TYR A 357 7.53 -23.65 27.75
C TYR A 357 8.10 -24.75 26.83
N HIS A 358 7.30 -25.29 25.92
CA HIS A 358 7.70 -26.43 25.09
C HIS A 358 7.36 -26.19 23.62
N SER A 359 8.33 -26.38 22.73
CA SER A 359 8.05 -26.70 21.34
C SER A 359 7.66 -28.17 21.24
N PHE A 360 6.55 -28.47 20.57
CA PHE A 360 6.06 -29.84 20.39
C PHE A 360 5.99 -30.26 18.91
N TRP A 361 6.30 -29.34 18.00
CA TRP A 361 6.47 -29.61 16.58
C TRP A 361 7.36 -28.54 15.95
N SER A 362 8.18 -28.93 14.97
CA SER A 362 9.05 -28.03 14.22
C SER A 362 9.32 -28.59 12.82
N THR A 363 9.63 -27.71 11.87
CA THR A 363 10.13 -28.06 10.53
C THR A 363 11.53 -28.69 10.57
N ASN A 364 12.25 -28.59 11.69
CA ASN A 364 13.63 -29.08 11.86
C ASN A 364 14.59 -28.54 10.78
N THR A 365 14.45 -27.26 10.47
CA THR A 365 15.26 -26.55 9.45
C THR A 365 16.36 -25.71 10.07
N GLN A 366 16.74 -26.06 11.30
CA GLN A 366 17.79 -25.43 12.09
C GLN A 366 19.08 -25.27 11.27
N GLY A 367 19.58 -24.05 11.17
CA GLY A 367 20.82 -23.72 10.47
C GLY A 367 20.74 -23.77 8.94
N LYS A 368 19.55 -23.92 8.35
CA LYS A 368 19.36 -23.82 6.90
C LYS A 368 18.97 -22.40 6.51
N GLY A 369 19.60 -21.88 5.46
CA GLY A 369 19.34 -20.54 4.94
C GLY A 369 19.95 -19.44 5.80
N GLN A 370 19.55 -18.21 5.50
CA GLN A 370 19.98 -17.02 6.25
C GLN A 370 18.77 -16.25 6.82
N SER A 371 18.91 -15.72 8.03
CA SER A 371 17.90 -14.82 8.62
C SER A 371 17.84 -13.48 7.86
N PRO A 372 16.67 -12.81 7.75
CA PRO A 372 15.38 -13.18 8.32
C PRO A 372 14.63 -14.25 7.51
N TYR A 373 13.88 -15.08 8.23
CA TYR A 373 13.04 -16.14 7.69
C TYR A 373 11.57 -15.73 7.63
N GLN A 374 10.84 -16.29 6.68
CA GLN A 374 9.46 -15.90 6.44
C GLN A 374 8.58 -17.03 5.92
N LEU A 375 7.41 -17.20 6.55
CA LEU A 375 6.38 -18.14 6.12
C LEU A 375 5.37 -17.46 5.21
N LEU A 376 5.00 -18.12 4.10
CA LEU A 376 4.03 -17.65 3.12
C LEU A 376 3.01 -18.76 2.80
N VAL A 377 1.75 -18.37 2.58
CA VAL A 377 0.74 -19.22 1.91
C VAL A 377 0.64 -18.77 0.46
N GLU A 378 0.96 -19.65 -0.48
CA GLU A 378 1.02 -19.35 -1.91
C GLU A 378 -0.31 -19.60 -2.62
N ASP A 379 -0.49 -18.97 -3.78
CA ASP A 379 -1.73 -19.04 -4.57
C ASP A 379 -1.98 -20.41 -5.22
N ASP A 380 -0.99 -21.29 -5.20
CA ASP A 380 -1.06 -22.68 -5.67
C ASP A 380 -1.39 -23.66 -4.53
N GLY A 381 -1.62 -23.16 -3.31
CA GLY A 381 -1.91 -24.01 -2.15
C GLY A 381 -0.68 -24.64 -1.53
N ASN A 382 0.52 -24.10 -1.76
CA ASN A 382 1.72 -24.43 -1.01
C ASN A 382 1.87 -23.52 0.22
N VAL A 383 2.52 -24.02 1.27
CA VAL A 383 2.99 -23.20 2.39
C VAL A 383 4.49 -23.33 2.45
N VAL A 384 5.19 -22.20 2.39
CA VAL A 384 6.63 -22.16 2.18
C VAL A 384 7.30 -21.30 3.23
N LEU A 385 8.37 -21.82 3.83
CA LEU A 385 9.30 -21.07 4.64
C LEU A 385 10.49 -20.68 3.76
N TYR A 386 10.64 -19.39 3.54
CA TYR A 386 11.75 -18.79 2.81
C TYR A 386 12.79 -18.25 3.78
N ASP A 387 14.04 -18.20 3.31
CA ASP A 387 15.08 -17.44 3.98
C ASP A 387 15.22 -16.03 3.41
N SER A 388 16.24 -15.36 3.91
CA SER A 388 16.77 -14.09 3.46
C SER A 388 16.95 -13.98 1.95
N MET A 389 17.36 -15.01 1.25
CA MET A 389 17.67 -14.93 -0.18
C MET A 389 16.49 -15.37 -1.05
N ASP A 390 15.28 -15.46 -0.48
CA ASP A 390 14.10 -16.06 -1.11
C ASP A 390 14.31 -17.54 -1.51
N GLU A 391 15.26 -18.23 -0.86
CA GLU A 391 15.47 -19.67 -1.04
C GLU A 391 14.49 -20.47 -0.20
N VAL A 392 13.98 -21.55 -0.77
CA VAL A 392 13.02 -22.42 -0.09
C VAL A 392 13.74 -23.25 0.97
N ILE A 393 13.48 -22.95 2.24
CA ILE A 393 14.02 -23.70 3.37
C ILE A 393 13.16 -24.90 3.70
N TRP A 394 11.84 -24.73 3.58
CA TRP A 394 10.86 -25.78 3.81
C TRP A 394 9.57 -25.48 3.05
N SER A 395 8.85 -26.52 2.64
CA SER A 395 7.49 -26.37 2.13
C SER A 395 6.62 -27.55 2.55
N THR A 396 5.30 -27.36 2.50
CA THR A 396 4.33 -28.46 2.64
C THR A 396 4.38 -29.43 1.47
N GLY A 397 4.94 -29.02 0.32
CA GLY A 397 5.01 -29.81 -0.91
C GLY A 397 3.64 -30.03 -1.55
N THR A 398 2.68 -29.15 -1.24
CA THR A 398 1.30 -29.21 -1.74
C THR A 398 1.15 -28.28 -2.94
N HIS A 399 0.53 -28.76 -4.01
CA HIS A 399 0.24 -27.96 -5.21
C HIS A 399 -1.15 -28.37 -5.73
N HIS A 400 -2.09 -27.43 -5.83
CA HIS A 400 -3.52 -27.71 -6.07
C HIS A 400 -4.26 -26.74 -6.99
#